data_AF-A0A2V8DR57-F1
#
_entry.id   AF-A0A2V8DR57-F1
#
_cell.length_a   1.000
_cell.length_b   1.000
_cell.length_c   1.000
_cell.angle_alpha   90.00
_cell.angle_beta   90.00
_cell.angle_gamma   90.00
#
_symmetry.space_group_name_H-M   'P 1'
#
loop_
_entity.id
_entity.type
_entity.pdbx_description
1 polymer ?
#
loop_
_entity_poly.entity_id
_entity_poly.type
_entity_poly.pdbx_seq_one_letter_code
_entity_poly.pdbx_strand_id
1 'polypeptide(L)'
;MRPVLAVLVLIAGVMPADAQWLDRSWPGIPRKADGKPNLTAPAPRGPDGKPDLTGVWDARPVVARPDPANLQPWVLERSRQHQQEYYKGRPYYQCRPSGPEAERFGGWKRILQTPTTIAILNDDLTHRVIHMDGRELEANAAPSWMGYSVGRWDGDTLVVDSNGFNDKTWVSRYGVSHTEALRTTERYRRLDFGHLHVEVTFTDPGAFAKPWRFTADMALAADTEMLEQICEYSSANWAGSLSDAAGRAVSVPPEVLARYVGVYTGTYGGKKRAYEVWLSGGQLTAKIVGEPVEGGLGAVGLDEDAARPLVALSQTVFEGLGLGYEFIVDDKGMATDLVVTHISGPYKYSRQR
;
A
#
# COMPACT_ATOMS: atom_id res chain seq x y z
N MET A 1 22.88 -48.01 -25.85
CA MET A 1 23.28 -46.58 -25.82
C MET A 1 22.05 -45.71 -26.06
N ARG A 2 21.80 -44.77 -25.14
CA ARG A 2 21.04 -43.50 -25.29
C ARG A 2 19.55 -43.60 -25.67
N PRO A 3 18.67 -43.63 -24.65
CA PRO A 3 17.61 -42.61 -24.61
C PRO A 3 17.36 -42.02 -23.20
N VAL A 4 18.32 -42.08 -22.29
CA VAL A 4 18.18 -41.51 -20.93
C VAL A 4 18.75 -40.09 -20.82
N LEU A 5 19.48 -39.61 -21.84
CA LEU A 5 20.15 -38.31 -21.80
C LEU A 5 19.29 -37.11 -22.21
N ALA A 6 18.09 -37.34 -22.78
CA ALA A 6 17.24 -36.25 -23.30
C ALA A 6 16.32 -35.61 -22.24
N VAL A 7 16.06 -36.29 -21.12
CA VAL A 7 15.16 -35.78 -20.06
C VAL A 7 15.89 -34.88 -19.06
N LEU A 8 17.22 -34.99 -18.95
CA LEU A 8 18.03 -34.14 -18.06
C LEU A 8 18.31 -32.74 -18.60
N VAL A 9 18.06 -32.47 -19.88
CA VAL A 9 18.29 -31.13 -20.49
C VAL A 9 17.03 -30.25 -20.40
N LEU A 10 15.84 -30.81 -20.21
CA LEU A 10 14.58 -30.06 -20.17
C LEU A 10 14.14 -29.60 -18.77
N ILE A 11 14.84 -30.02 -17.71
CA ILE A 11 14.55 -29.60 -16.32
C ILE A 11 15.45 -28.42 -15.89
N ALA A 12 16.47 -28.05 -16.68
CA ALA A 12 17.35 -26.92 -16.39
C ALA A 12 16.83 -25.54 -16.89
N GLY A 13 15.64 -25.49 -17.51
CA GLY A 13 15.16 -24.31 -18.24
C GLY A 13 14.14 -23.42 -17.52
N VAL A 14 13.76 -23.74 -16.29
CA VAL A 14 12.87 -22.87 -15.48
C VAL A 14 13.51 -22.64 -14.13
N MET A 15 14.72 -22.10 -14.14
CA MET A 15 15.05 -21.19 -13.04
C MET A 15 14.14 -19.97 -13.24
N PRO A 16 13.29 -19.60 -12.28
CA PRO A 16 12.79 -18.25 -12.27
C PRO A 16 14.04 -17.37 -12.34
N ALA A 17 14.17 -16.60 -13.40
CA ALA A 17 15.14 -15.53 -13.49
C ALA A 17 14.68 -14.44 -12.50
N ASP A 18 14.69 -14.76 -11.21
CA ASP A 18 14.59 -13.77 -10.16
C ASP A 18 15.90 -12.95 -10.26
N ALA A 19 15.78 -11.82 -10.96
CA ALA A 19 16.70 -10.67 -10.95
C ALA A 19 18.15 -10.91 -11.42
N GLN A 20 18.33 -11.14 -12.72
CA GLN A 20 19.63 -11.05 -13.41
C GLN A 20 20.10 -9.60 -13.62
N TRP A 21 20.37 -8.81 -12.58
CA TRP A 21 20.89 -7.45 -12.82
C TRP A 21 22.25 -7.13 -12.20
N LEU A 22 22.70 -7.72 -11.08
CA LEU A 22 24.07 -7.49 -10.59
C LEU A 22 24.59 -8.64 -9.71
N ASP A 23 25.40 -9.57 -10.23
CA ASP A 23 26.31 -10.40 -9.41
C ASP A 23 27.51 -9.54 -8.94
N ARG A 24 27.22 -8.41 -8.30
CA ARG A 24 28.22 -7.42 -7.90
C ARG A 24 28.22 -7.27 -6.40
N SER A 25 29.29 -7.73 -5.77
CA SER A 25 29.58 -7.40 -4.38
C SER A 25 29.89 -5.90 -4.25
N TRP A 26 29.09 -5.18 -3.46
CA TRP A 26 29.35 -3.78 -3.19
C TRP A 26 30.47 -3.60 -2.15
N PRO A 27 31.46 -2.73 -2.42
CA PRO A 27 32.48 -2.39 -1.43
C PRO A 27 31.87 -1.77 -0.17
N GLY A 28 32.47 -2.04 0.99
CA GLY A 28 32.06 -1.42 2.27
C GLY A 28 30.95 -2.15 3.02
N ILE A 29 30.32 -3.18 2.44
CA ILE A 29 29.39 -4.07 3.14
C ILE A 29 30.20 -5.12 3.94
N PRO A 30 30.11 -5.17 5.28
CA PRO A 30 30.72 -6.23 6.08
C PRO A 30 30.17 -7.60 5.65
N ARG A 31 31.04 -8.61 5.61
CA ARG A 31 30.67 -9.96 5.17
C ARG A 31 31.03 -10.99 6.24
N LYS A 32 30.24 -12.07 6.28
CA LYS A 32 30.53 -13.25 7.10
C LYS A 32 31.58 -14.12 6.39
N ALA A 33 32.04 -15.17 7.07
CA ALA A 33 33.01 -16.11 6.51
C ALA A 33 32.53 -16.84 5.23
N ASP A 34 31.22 -16.95 5.05
CA ASP A 34 30.58 -17.53 3.85
C ASP A 34 30.45 -16.54 2.68
N GLY A 35 30.97 -15.31 2.82
CA GLY A 35 30.91 -14.26 1.79
C GLY A 35 29.59 -13.49 1.73
N LYS A 36 28.56 -13.87 2.51
CA LYS A 36 27.28 -13.17 2.52
C LYS A 36 27.34 -11.87 3.32
N PRO A 37 26.53 -10.84 2.96
CA PRO A 37 26.38 -9.63 3.75
C PRO A 37 26.07 -9.91 5.23
N ASN A 38 26.77 -9.22 6.13
CA ASN A 38 26.54 -9.26 7.57
C ASN A 38 25.69 -8.06 8.00
N LEU A 39 24.38 -8.17 7.84
CA LEU A 39 23.44 -7.10 8.17
C LEU A 39 23.41 -6.74 9.66
N THR A 40 23.87 -7.61 10.56
CA THR A 40 23.91 -7.35 12.01
C THR A 40 25.26 -6.82 12.49
N ALA A 41 26.16 -6.43 11.60
CA ALA A 41 27.41 -5.76 11.97
C ALA A 41 27.11 -4.38 12.60
N PRO A 42 28.06 -3.74 13.30
CA PRO A 42 27.85 -2.38 13.82
C PRO A 42 27.43 -1.39 12.72
N ALA A 43 26.54 -0.44 13.08
CA ALA A 43 26.11 0.61 12.15
C ALA A 43 27.32 1.44 11.67
N PRO A 44 27.45 1.71 10.36
CA PRO A 44 28.47 2.58 9.84
C PRO A 44 28.25 4.01 10.32
N ARG A 45 29.34 4.75 10.50
CA ARG A 45 29.32 6.16 10.91
C ARG A 45 29.98 7.02 9.84
N GLY A 46 29.41 8.19 9.61
CA GLY A 46 29.96 9.21 8.73
C GLY A 46 31.16 9.94 9.35
N PRO A 47 31.79 10.86 8.60
CA PRO A 47 32.93 11.64 9.07
C PRO A 47 32.65 12.53 10.30
N ASP A 48 31.38 12.88 10.50
CA ASP A 48 30.87 13.64 11.66
C ASP A 48 30.60 12.75 12.89
N GLY A 49 30.89 11.45 12.80
CA GLY A 49 30.66 10.46 13.85
C GLY A 49 29.18 10.07 14.01
N LYS A 50 28.27 10.61 13.20
CA LYS A 50 26.86 10.24 13.21
C LYS A 50 26.62 8.98 12.40
N PRO A 51 25.53 8.22 12.68
CA PRO A 51 25.17 7.11 11.80
C PRO A 51 25.09 7.58 10.35
N ASP A 52 25.80 6.89 9.47
CA ASP A 52 25.57 7.02 8.04
C ASP A 52 24.24 6.29 7.75
N LEU A 53 23.34 6.86 6.96
CA LEU A 53 22.10 6.22 6.52
C LEU A 53 22.15 5.83 5.04
N THR A 54 23.26 6.12 4.35
CA THR A 54 23.44 5.84 2.93
C THR A 54 23.26 4.36 2.63
N GLY A 55 22.50 4.07 1.58
CA GLY A 55 22.20 2.70 1.16
C GLY A 55 20.96 2.60 0.30
N VAL A 56 20.78 1.42 -0.29
CA VAL A 56 19.50 0.99 -0.86
C VAL A 56 18.79 0.17 0.20
N TRP A 57 17.57 0.58 0.52
CA TRP A 57 16.75 0.04 1.59
C TRP A 57 15.46 -0.51 1.00
N ASP A 58 15.04 -1.67 1.50
CA ASP A 58 13.73 -2.24 1.24
C ASP A 58 12.92 -2.18 2.54
N ALA A 59 11.91 -1.31 2.54
CA ALA A 59 11.04 -1.09 3.68
C ALA A 59 9.85 -2.04 3.63
N ARG A 60 9.61 -2.73 4.75
CA ARG A 60 8.45 -3.61 4.87
C ARG A 60 7.16 -2.84 4.60
N PRO A 61 6.11 -3.51 4.06
CA PRO A 61 4.81 -2.88 3.89
C PRO A 61 4.32 -2.25 5.19
N VAL A 62 4.03 -0.94 5.14
CA VAL A 62 3.45 -0.20 6.26
C VAL A 62 1.93 -0.29 6.15
N VAL A 63 1.27 -0.56 7.27
CA VAL A 63 -0.19 -0.45 7.38
C VAL A 63 -0.49 0.54 8.50
N ALA A 64 -0.84 1.77 8.13
CA ALA A 64 -1.06 2.84 9.07
C ALA A 64 -2.55 3.17 9.14
N ARG A 65 -3.24 2.65 10.15
CA ARG A 65 -4.68 2.85 10.34
C ARG A 65 -4.95 3.83 11.48
N PRO A 66 -5.30 5.09 11.20
CA PRO A 66 -5.67 6.02 12.25
C PRO A 66 -7.01 5.58 12.89
N ASP A 67 -7.12 5.77 14.19
CA ASP A 67 -8.36 5.57 14.94
C ASP A 67 -9.47 6.48 14.37
N PRO A 68 -10.61 5.95 13.90
CA PRO A 68 -11.72 6.76 13.42
C PRO A 68 -12.22 7.80 14.42
N ALA A 69 -12.12 7.51 15.73
CA ALA A 69 -12.50 8.47 16.79
C ALA A 69 -11.53 9.66 16.88
N ASN A 70 -10.35 9.57 16.28
CA ASN A 70 -9.38 10.66 16.19
C ASN A 70 -9.58 11.54 14.95
N LEU A 71 -10.43 11.15 14.00
CA LEU A 71 -10.64 11.89 12.75
C LEU A 71 -11.70 12.97 12.95
N GLN A 72 -11.46 14.16 12.39
CA GLN A 72 -12.51 15.18 12.31
C GLN A 72 -13.68 14.67 11.44
N PRO A 73 -14.93 15.11 11.69
CA PRO A 73 -16.11 14.57 10.99
C PRO A 73 -16.03 14.66 9.46
N TRP A 74 -15.48 15.75 8.94
CA TRP A 74 -15.30 15.94 7.51
C TRP A 74 -14.29 14.95 6.91
N VAL A 75 -13.22 14.60 7.65
CA VAL A 75 -12.21 13.62 7.22
C VAL A 75 -12.82 12.24 7.15
N LEU A 76 -13.64 11.86 8.14
CA LEU A 76 -14.32 10.58 8.16
C LEU A 76 -15.26 10.45 6.95
N GLU A 77 -16.05 11.48 6.67
CA GLU A 77 -16.96 11.49 5.52
C GLU A 77 -16.20 11.47 4.19
N ARG A 78 -15.15 12.29 4.07
CA ARG A 78 -14.31 12.32 2.87
C ARG A 78 -13.59 11.00 2.63
N SER A 79 -13.13 10.33 3.69
CA SER A 79 -12.53 9.00 3.60
C SER A 79 -13.52 7.98 3.06
N ARG A 80 -14.80 8.02 3.47
CA ARG A 80 -15.83 7.13 2.89
C ARG A 80 -16.04 7.38 1.40
N GLN A 81 -16.03 8.64 0.96
CA GLN A 81 -16.14 8.99 -0.47
C GLN A 81 -14.92 8.49 -1.25
N HIS A 82 -13.71 8.78 -0.76
CA HIS A 82 -12.47 8.29 -1.36
C HIS A 82 -12.44 6.78 -1.50
N GLN A 83 -13.02 6.06 -0.54
CA GLN A 83 -13.13 4.60 -0.59
C GLN A 83 -14.07 4.10 -1.71
N GLN A 84 -15.12 4.84 -2.06
CA GLN A 84 -15.99 4.51 -3.19
C GLN A 84 -15.33 4.79 -4.54
N GLU A 85 -14.41 5.75 -4.57
CA GLU A 85 -13.68 6.18 -5.77
C GLU A 85 -12.19 5.82 -5.70
N TYR A 86 -11.84 4.75 -4.97
CA TYR A 86 -10.47 4.50 -4.51
C TYR A 86 -9.41 4.59 -5.62
N TYR A 87 -9.65 3.85 -6.68
CA TYR A 87 -8.76 3.75 -7.83
C TYR A 87 -8.75 5.02 -8.69
N LYS A 88 -9.88 5.74 -8.70
CA LYS A 88 -10.04 7.00 -9.41
C LYS A 88 -9.38 8.16 -8.66
N GLY A 89 -9.43 8.16 -7.34
CA GLY A 89 -9.10 9.31 -6.48
C GLY A 89 -7.74 9.27 -5.79
N ARG A 90 -7.14 8.09 -5.58
CA ARG A 90 -5.85 7.98 -4.89
C ARG A 90 -4.72 8.52 -5.77
N PRO A 91 -3.88 9.46 -5.30
CA PRO A 91 -2.81 10.08 -6.10
C PRO A 91 -1.90 9.07 -6.83
N TYR A 92 -1.55 7.98 -6.15
CA TYR A 92 -0.73 6.91 -6.70
C TYR A 92 -1.28 6.33 -8.02
N TYR A 93 -2.58 6.04 -8.11
CA TYR A 93 -3.18 5.50 -9.35
C TYR A 93 -3.39 6.56 -10.43
N GLN A 94 -3.19 7.83 -10.10
CA GLN A 94 -3.16 8.93 -11.06
C GLN A 94 -1.73 9.29 -11.50
N CYS A 95 -0.71 8.50 -11.10
CA CYS A 95 0.69 8.80 -11.28
C CYS A 95 1.08 10.19 -10.76
N ARG A 96 0.44 10.61 -9.66
CA ARG A 96 0.78 11.81 -8.90
C ARG A 96 1.57 11.40 -7.66
N PRO A 97 2.49 12.24 -7.16
CA PRO A 97 3.18 11.93 -5.91
C PRO A 97 2.18 11.71 -4.77
N SER A 98 2.42 10.71 -3.94
CA SER A 98 1.54 10.37 -2.81
C SER A 98 1.78 11.25 -1.57
N GLY A 99 2.80 12.12 -1.59
CA GLY A 99 3.16 12.97 -0.47
C GLY A 99 3.51 12.17 0.79
N PRO A 100 2.99 12.54 1.98
CA PRO A 100 3.32 11.87 3.24
C PRO A 100 2.49 10.61 3.49
N GLU A 101 1.90 9.97 2.47
CA GLU A 101 1.13 8.73 2.64
C GLU A 101 1.98 7.67 3.36
N ALA A 102 1.51 7.17 4.50
CA ALA A 102 2.26 6.26 5.36
C ALA A 102 2.75 4.99 4.65
N GLU A 103 1.94 4.45 3.74
CA GLU A 103 2.29 3.28 2.92
C GLU A 103 3.50 3.52 2.01
N ARG A 104 3.81 4.79 1.69
CA ARG A 104 4.98 5.17 0.91
C ARG A 104 6.25 5.25 1.75
N PHE A 105 6.19 5.03 3.06
CA PHE A 105 7.37 4.70 3.83
C PHE A 105 7.82 3.25 3.62
N GLY A 106 6.94 2.38 3.10
CA GLY A 106 7.28 1.06 2.58
C GLY A 106 7.97 1.14 1.21
N GLY A 107 8.41 -0.02 0.71
CA GLY A 107 9.03 -0.16 -0.61
C GLY A 107 10.47 0.31 -0.66
N TRP A 108 11.00 0.45 -1.87
CA TRP A 108 12.42 0.69 -2.08
C TRP A 108 12.78 2.17 -1.90
N LYS A 109 13.91 2.42 -1.22
CA LYS A 109 14.47 3.74 -1.02
C LYS A 109 15.97 3.74 -1.20
N ARG A 110 16.48 4.68 -1.99
CA ARG A 110 17.91 5.03 -1.99
C ARG A 110 18.11 6.27 -1.14
N ILE A 111 18.87 6.12 -0.05
CA ILE A 111 19.29 7.23 0.79
C ILE A 111 20.71 7.62 0.41
N LEU A 112 20.92 8.92 0.18
CA LEU A 112 22.22 9.55 -0.05
C LEU A 112 22.44 10.60 1.04
N GLN A 113 23.46 10.40 1.87
CA GLN A 113 23.78 11.32 2.96
C GLN A 113 25.05 12.11 2.66
N THR A 114 24.96 13.42 2.83
CA THR A 114 26.08 14.37 2.84
C THR A 114 26.04 15.17 4.14
N PRO A 115 27.10 15.92 4.49
CA PRO A 115 27.10 16.73 5.72
C PRO A 115 25.97 17.76 5.80
N THR A 116 25.48 18.27 4.67
CA THR A 116 24.48 19.36 4.62
C THR A 116 23.12 18.92 4.08
N THR A 117 23.00 17.70 3.56
CA THR A 117 21.78 17.23 2.89
C THR A 117 21.67 15.72 2.92
N ILE A 118 20.47 15.23 3.21
CA ILE A 118 20.09 13.84 2.97
C ILE A 118 19.04 13.83 1.85
N ALA A 119 19.29 13.10 0.78
CA ALA A 119 18.33 12.85 -0.27
C ALA A 119 17.77 11.42 -0.14
N ILE A 120 16.44 11.30 -0.20
CA ILE A 120 15.75 10.02 -0.27
C ILE A 120 15.09 9.93 -1.63
N LEU A 121 15.58 9.01 -2.47
CA LEU A 121 14.98 8.69 -3.75
C LEU A 121 14.05 7.49 -3.56
N ASN A 122 12.83 7.59 -4.06
CA ASN A 122 11.88 6.48 -4.07
C ASN A 122 11.89 5.79 -5.44
N ASP A 123 11.45 4.54 -5.47
CA ASP A 123 11.27 3.77 -6.69
C ASP A 123 10.23 4.38 -7.65
N ASP A 124 9.20 5.06 -7.12
CA ASP A 124 8.17 5.78 -7.89
C ASP A 124 8.63 7.11 -8.53
N LEU A 125 9.95 7.30 -8.68
CA LEU A 125 10.61 8.49 -9.24
C LEU A 125 10.41 9.79 -8.44
N THR A 126 9.73 9.75 -7.30
CA THR A 126 9.70 10.89 -6.38
C THR A 126 10.99 10.95 -5.55
N HIS A 127 11.30 12.14 -5.04
CA HIS A 127 12.41 12.33 -4.12
C HIS A 127 12.04 13.28 -3.00
N ARG A 128 12.77 13.17 -1.90
CA ARG A 128 12.72 14.09 -0.75
C ARG A 128 14.13 14.59 -0.48
N VAL A 129 14.23 15.88 -0.16
CA VAL A 129 15.46 16.52 0.29
C VAL A 129 15.27 16.95 1.73
N ILE A 130 16.14 16.47 2.62
CA ILE A 130 16.19 16.84 4.02
C ILE A 130 17.41 17.75 4.20
N HIS A 131 17.17 19.01 4.55
CA HIS A 131 18.23 19.97 4.80
C HIS A 131 18.85 19.73 6.17
N MET A 132 20.17 19.52 6.21
CA MET A 132 20.94 19.21 7.43
C MET A 132 21.89 20.35 7.84
N ASP A 133 21.80 21.51 7.21
CA ASP A 133 22.69 22.66 7.41
C ASP A 133 22.32 23.55 8.61
N GLY A 134 21.43 23.06 9.48
CA GLY A 134 21.02 23.75 10.71
C GLY A 134 20.00 24.87 10.52
N ARG A 135 19.45 25.04 9.31
CA ARG A 135 18.34 25.99 9.08
C ARG A 135 17.08 25.57 9.84
N GLU A 136 16.26 26.54 10.19
CA GLU A 136 14.94 26.30 10.76
C GLU A 136 13.95 25.81 9.69
N LEU A 137 12.92 25.10 10.13
CA LEU A 137 11.81 24.71 9.26
C LEU A 137 11.07 25.97 8.83
N GLU A 138 10.87 26.14 7.52
CA GLU A 138 10.19 27.31 6.97
C GLU A 138 8.76 27.41 7.55
N ALA A 139 8.42 28.55 8.13
CA ALA A 139 7.12 28.74 8.78
C ALA A 139 5.98 28.65 7.76
N ASN A 140 6.20 29.25 6.57
CA ASN A 140 5.21 29.41 5.49
C ASN A 140 5.70 28.80 4.19
N ALA A 141 6.04 27.51 4.22
CA ALA A 141 6.51 26.80 3.04
C ALA A 141 5.41 26.75 1.96
N ALA A 142 5.77 27.02 0.71
CA ALA A 142 4.83 26.91 -0.41
C ALA A 142 4.30 25.46 -0.50
N PRO A 143 2.97 25.25 -0.59
CA PRO A 143 2.40 23.91 -0.66
C PRO A 143 2.94 23.11 -1.85
N SER A 144 3.48 21.94 -1.56
CA SER A 144 4.07 21.00 -2.52
C SER A 144 3.59 19.58 -2.22
N TRP A 145 3.83 18.64 -3.12
CA TRP A 145 3.39 17.27 -2.90
C TRP A 145 4.22 16.56 -1.82
N MET A 146 5.54 16.77 -1.81
CA MET A 146 6.47 16.05 -0.92
C MET A 146 6.89 16.85 0.32
N GLY A 147 6.38 18.08 0.46
CA GLY A 147 6.69 18.97 1.57
C GLY A 147 8.11 19.54 1.53
N TYR A 148 8.45 20.26 2.59
CA TYR A 148 9.75 20.82 2.89
C TYR A 148 10.24 20.22 4.21
N SER A 149 11.49 19.73 4.23
CA SER A 149 12.03 18.97 5.37
C SER A 149 13.37 19.53 5.85
N VAL A 150 13.52 19.62 7.17
CA VAL A 150 14.80 19.91 7.85
C VAL A 150 15.11 18.79 8.84
N GLY A 151 16.38 18.48 9.01
CA GLY A 151 16.84 17.41 9.89
C GLY A 151 17.88 17.87 10.90
N ARG A 152 17.91 17.18 12.04
CA ARG A 152 18.93 17.35 13.09
C ARG A 152 19.23 16.02 13.76
N TRP A 153 20.41 15.92 14.36
CA TRP A 153 20.79 14.75 15.15
C TRP A 153 20.44 14.94 16.64
N ASP A 154 19.69 14.00 17.18
CA ASP A 154 19.44 13.81 18.62
C ASP A 154 20.18 12.54 19.07
N GLY A 155 21.40 12.72 19.57
CA GLY A 155 22.35 11.61 19.74
C GLY A 155 22.65 10.93 18.39
N ASP A 156 22.28 9.65 18.30
CA ASP A 156 22.37 8.80 17.10
C ASP A 156 21.02 8.68 16.34
N THR A 157 20.00 9.46 16.72
CA THR A 157 18.71 9.49 16.02
C THR A 157 18.66 10.71 15.11
N LEU A 158 18.40 10.51 13.82
CA LEU A 158 18.07 11.62 12.92
C LEU A 158 16.60 11.97 13.13
N VAL A 159 16.34 13.22 13.53
CA VAL A 159 14.99 13.79 13.67
C VAL A 159 14.73 14.71 12.50
N VAL A 160 13.71 14.42 11.72
CA VAL A 160 13.29 15.20 10.55
C VAL A 160 11.93 15.81 10.85
N ASP A 161 11.81 17.12 10.71
CA ASP A 161 10.54 17.83 10.78
C ASP A 161 10.17 18.32 9.39
N SER A 162 8.91 18.16 8.99
CA SER A 162 8.42 18.58 7.67
C SER A 162 7.08 19.31 7.72
N ASN A 163 6.86 20.18 6.74
CA ASN A 163 5.61 20.90 6.47
C ASN A 163 5.45 21.24 4.98
N GLY A 164 4.49 22.11 4.64
CA GLY A 164 4.33 22.60 3.27
C GLY A 164 3.79 21.54 2.33
N PHE A 165 3.01 20.59 2.85
CA PHE A 165 2.27 19.63 2.05
C PHE A 165 1.00 20.31 1.51
N ASN A 166 0.66 20.07 0.24
CA ASN A 166 -0.65 20.41 -0.28
C ASN A 166 -1.72 19.42 0.23
N ASP A 167 -2.99 19.79 0.13
CA ASP A 167 -4.13 19.01 0.62
C ASP A 167 -4.65 17.95 -0.39
N LYS A 168 -3.89 17.68 -1.47
CA LYS A 168 -4.31 16.78 -2.56
C LYS A 168 -3.92 15.33 -2.33
N THR A 169 -3.20 15.06 -1.24
CA THR A 169 -2.71 13.73 -0.87
C THR A 169 -3.47 13.13 0.31
N TRP A 170 -3.21 11.86 0.58
CA TRP A 170 -3.76 11.15 1.73
C TRP A 170 -2.61 10.82 2.68
N VAL A 171 -2.87 10.82 3.99
CA VAL A 171 -1.89 10.36 4.98
C VAL A 171 -1.85 8.84 5.11
N SER A 172 -2.83 8.16 4.51
CA SER A 172 -2.91 6.71 4.50
C SER A 172 -3.72 6.21 3.31
N ARG A 173 -3.42 4.99 2.87
CA ARG A 173 -4.20 4.19 1.92
C ARG A 173 -5.66 4.01 2.33
N TYR A 174 -6.09 4.37 3.54
CA TYR A 174 -7.51 4.42 3.97
C TYR A 174 -8.31 5.59 3.40
N GLY A 175 -7.73 6.46 2.56
CA GLY A 175 -8.44 7.63 2.03
C GLY A 175 -8.45 8.84 2.97
N VAL A 176 -7.61 8.80 4.01
CA VAL A 176 -7.60 9.77 5.10
C VAL A 176 -6.96 11.06 4.59
N SER A 177 -7.80 12.09 4.44
CA SER A 177 -7.39 13.42 3.99
C SER A 177 -6.72 14.19 5.11
N HIS A 178 -5.92 15.18 4.73
CA HIS A 178 -5.31 16.14 5.64
C HIS A 178 -5.47 17.55 5.06
N THR A 179 -5.10 18.56 5.84
CA THR A 179 -5.04 19.96 5.42
C THR A 179 -3.60 20.36 5.12
N GLU A 180 -3.39 21.58 4.62
CA GLU A 180 -2.05 22.16 4.47
C GLU A 180 -1.37 22.48 5.82
N ALA A 181 -2.10 22.37 6.95
CA ALA A 181 -1.54 22.51 8.29
C ALA A 181 -0.79 21.24 8.76
N LEU A 182 -0.80 20.16 7.95
CA LEU A 182 -0.10 18.92 8.28
C LEU A 182 1.39 19.16 8.55
N ARG A 183 1.84 18.64 9.69
CA ARG A 183 3.25 18.53 10.09
C ARG A 183 3.62 17.07 10.31
N THR A 184 4.82 16.69 9.87
CA THR A 184 5.38 15.37 10.14
C THR A 184 6.65 15.50 10.99
N THR A 185 6.81 14.62 11.97
CA THR A 185 8.07 14.42 12.69
C THR A 185 8.47 12.97 12.53
N GLU A 186 9.65 12.74 11.95
CA GLU A 186 10.19 11.43 11.63
C GLU A 186 11.47 11.21 12.46
N ARG A 187 11.62 10.04 13.07
CA ARG A 187 12.79 9.67 13.89
C ARG A 187 13.42 8.41 13.33
N TYR A 188 14.56 8.58 12.66
CA TYR A 188 15.32 7.50 12.03
C TYR A 188 16.40 6.99 12.98
N ARG A 189 16.40 5.68 13.24
CA ARG A 189 17.41 4.98 14.06
C ARG A 189 18.01 3.83 13.27
N ARG A 190 19.31 3.93 12.94
CA ARG A 190 20.07 2.83 12.35
C ARG A 190 20.50 1.88 13.47
N LEU A 191 19.85 0.72 13.56
CA LEU A 191 20.01 -0.22 14.67
C LEU A 191 21.33 -0.98 14.58
N ASP A 192 21.70 -1.35 13.36
CA ASP A 192 22.92 -2.05 13.00
C ASP A 192 23.28 -1.72 11.54
N PHE A 193 24.16 -2.49 10.91
CA PHE A 193 24.57 -2.26 9.53
C PHE A 193 23.40 -2.31 8.55
N GLY A 194 22.42 -3.20 8.78
CA GLY A 194 21.40 -3.57 7.81
C GLY A 194 19.97 -3.21 8.19
N HIS A 195 19.71 -2.61 9.35
CA HIS A 195 18.35 -2.32 9.79
C HIS A 195 18.15 -0.86 10.21
N LEU A 196 17.12 -0.25 9.65
CA LEU A 196 16.68 1.11 9.94
C LEU A 196 15.26 1.07 10.50
N HIS A 197 15.05 1.69 11.66
CA HIS A 197 13.73 1.86 12.24
C HIS A 197 13.32 3.33 12.16
N VAL A 198 12.12 3.60 11.67
CA VAL A 198 11.58 4.95 11.51
C VAL A 198 10.26 5.05 12.26
N GLU A 199 10.18 5.96 13.23
CA GLU A 199 8.91 6.36 13.82
C GLU A 199 8.44 7.66 13.14
N VAL A 200 7.19 7.70 12.69
CA VAL A 200 6.61 8.87 12.04
C VAL A 200 5.39 9.31 12.82
N THR A 201 5.33 10.60 13.16
CA THR A 201 4.19 11.23 13.82
C THR A 201 3.57 12.27 12.90
N PHE A 202 2.26 12.19 12.70
CA PHE A 202 1.47 13.19 11.99
C PHE A 202 0.70 14.07 12.97
N THR A 203 0.77 15.38 12.73
CA THR A 203 0.04 16.40 13.48
C THR A 203 -0.68 17.31 12.50
N ASP A 204 -2.00 17.32 12.55
CA ASP A 204 -2.84 18.23 11.77
C ASP A 204 -4.11 18.52 12.59
N PRO A 205 -4.18 19.65 13.29
CA PRO A 205 -5.35 19.99 14.11
C PRO A 205 -6.65 20.16 13.29
N GLY A 206 -6.54 20.44 11.99
CA GLY A 206 -7.69 20.57 11.09
C GLY A 206 -8.26 19.22 10.65
N ALA A 207 -7.47 18.14 10.73
CA ALA A 207 -7.86 16.79 10.31
C ALA A 207 -7.97 15.77 11.46
N PHE A 208 -7.20 15.96 12.54
CA PHE A 208 -7.07 15.01 13.65
C PHE A 208 -7.27 15.70 15.01
N ALA A 209 -7.91 15.01 15.96
CA ALA A 209 -8.12 15.51 17.33
C ALA A 209 -6.83 15.51 18.16
N LYS A 210 -5.94 14.55 17.91
CA LYS A 210 -4.59 14.44 18.50
C LYS A 210 -3.60 13.89 17.47
N PRO A 211 -2.28 14.14 17.66
CA PRO A 211 -1.26 13.49 16.85
C PRO A 211 -1.37 11.97 16.88
N TRP A 212 -1.01 11.34 15.78
CA TRP A 212 -0.97 9.88 15.68
C TRP A 212 0.29 9.43 14.94
N ARG A 213 0.68 8.17 15.11
CA ARG A 213 1.97 7.65 14.64
C ARG A 213 1.87 6.26 14.03
N PHE A 214 2.87 5.95 13.23
CA PHE A 214 3.16 4.60 12.73
C PHE A 214 4.68 4.40 12.68
N THR A 215 5.09 3.17 12.41
CA THR A 215 6.51 2.83 12.26
C THR A 215 6.76 2.17 10.91
N ALA A 216 7.98 2.33 10.40
CA ALA A 216 8.47 1.66 9.21
C ALA A 216 9.84 1.05 9.52
N ASP A 217 9.98 -0.25 9.22
CA ASP A 217 11.23 -0.98 9.36
C ASP A 217 11.80 -1.25 7.97
N MET A 218 13.08 -0.93 7.79
CA MET A 218 13.78 -1.12 6.51
C MET A 218 14.98 -2.03 6.70
N ALA A 219 15.14 -2.97 5.77
CA ALA A 219 16.33 -3.79 5.65
C ALA A 219 17.20 -3.24 4.51
N LEU A 220 18.52 -3.25 4.70
CA LEU A 220 19.46 -2.89 3.64
C LEU A 220 19.38 -3.94 2.54
N ALA A 221 19.02 -3.51 1.34
CA ALA A 221 19.03 -4.34 0.14
C ALA A 221 20.48 -4.44 -0.37
N ALA A 222 21.25 -5.36 0.24
CA ALA A 222 22.66 -5.56 -0.08
C ALA A 222 22.84 -6.20 -1.46
N ASP A 223 23.89 -5.80 -2.15
CA ASP A 223 24.31 -6.38 -3.43
C ASP A 223 23.24 -6.31 -4.55
N THR A 224 22.36 -5.31 -4.48
CA THR A 224 21.30 -5.08 -5.47
C THR A 224 21.15 -3.60 -5.79
N GLU A 225 20.23 -3.29 -6.70
CA GLU A 225 19.93 -1.95 -7.16
C GLU A 225 18.41 -1.70 -7.10
N MET A 226 18.02 -0.50 -6.71
CA MET A 226 16.65 -0.02 -6.81
C MET A 226 16.37 0.33 -8.27
N LEU A 227 15.43 -0.40 -8.87
CA LEU A 227 14.88 -0.08 -10.18
C LEU A 227 13.71 0.88 -10.04
N GLU A 228 13.48 1.69 -11.06
CA GLU A 228 12.31 2.53 -11.13
C GLU A 228 11.02 1.69 -11.25
N GLN A 229 10.03 2.07 -10.46
CA GLN A 229 8.65 1.66 -10.63
C GLN A 229 8.00 2.64 -11.61
N ILE A 230 7.74 2.19 -12.83
CA ILE A 230 7.02 2.99 -13.81
C ILE A 230 5.53 2.94 -13.49
N CYS A 231 4.99 4.06 -13.02
CA CYS A 231 3.55 4.26 -13.02
C CYS A 231 3.09 4.48 -14.46
N GLU A 232 2.50 3.45 -15.06
CA GLU A 232 1.90 3.56 -16.38
C GLU A 232 0.55 4.28 -16.27
N TYR A 233 0.41 5.41 -16.97
CA TYR A 233 -0.81 6.23 -17.00
C TYR A 233 -1.91 5.58 -17.87
N SER A 234 -1.94 4.25 -18.03
CA SER A 234 -3.06 3.57 -18.69
C SER A 234 -4.34 3.54 -17.85
N SER A 235 -4.44 4.40 -16.82
CA SER A 235 -5.61 4.57 -15.97
C SER A 235 -6.84 5.14 -16.71
N ALA A 236 -6.73 5.43 -18.01
CA ALA A 236 -7.90 5.59 -18.89
C ALA A 236 -8.88 4.40 -18.80
N ASN A 237 -8.39 3.20 -18.47
CA ASN A 237 -9.22 2.02 -18.23
C ASN A 237 -9.67 1.84 -16.77
N TRP A 238 -9.12 2.64 -15.84
CA TRP A 238 -9.49 2.63 -14.42
C TRP A 238 -10.63 3.64 -14.22
N ALA A 239 -11.69 3.44 -15.00
CA ALA A 239 -12.91 4.25 -14.99
C ALA A 239 -14.01 3.55 -14.18
N GLY A 240 -14.97 4.33 -13.69
CA GLY A 240 -16.10 3.83 -12.92
C GLY A 240 -16.02 4.20 -11.44
N SER A 241 -17.18 4.43 -10.85
CA SER A 241 -17.44 4.54 -9.41
C SER A 241 -18.62 3.65 -9.06
N LEU A 242 -18.84 3.40 -7.76
CA LEU A 242 -20.09 2.78 -7.31
C LEU A 242 -21.34 3.59 -7.75
N SER A 243 -21.21 4.91 -7.91
CA SER A 243 -22.31 5.74 -8.45
C SER A 243 -22.54 5.53 -9.95
N ASP A 244 -21.49 5.30 -10.75
CA ASP A 244 -21.62 4.95 -12.18
C ASP A 244 -22.29 3.58 -12.36
N ALA A 245 -22.00 2.64 -11.45
CA ALA A 245 -22.72 1.37 -11.37
C ALA A 245 -24.19 1.60 -10.99
N ALA A 246 -24.47 2.45 -10.00
CA ALA A 246 -25.83 2.77 -9.58
C ALA A 246 -26.68 3.38 -10.71
N GLY A 247 -26.09 4.20 -11.59
CA GLY A 247 -26.75 4.72 -12.79
C GLY A 247 -27.13 3.65 -13.83
N ARG A 248 -26.48 2.48 -13.78
CA ARG A 248 -26.78 1.30 -14.61
C ARG A 248 -27.54 0.22 -13.84
N ALA A 249 -27.98 0.51 -12.61
CA ALA A 249 -28.58 -0.49 -11.75
C ALA A 249 -29.92 -0.98 -12.32
N VAL A 250 -30.11 -2.29 -12.31
CA VAL A 250 -31.40 -2.91 -12.60
C VAL A 250 -32.13 -3.21 -11.30
N SER A 251 -33.45 -3.09 -11.31
CA SER A 251 -34.28 -3.49 -10.17
C SER A 251 -34.38 -5.00 -10.12
N VAL A 252 -33.89 -5.62 -9.05
CA VAL A 252 -34.06 -7.04 -8.77
C VAL A 252 -35.03 -7.20 -7.60
N PRO A 253 -36.10 -8.00 -7.75
CA PRO A 253 -37.08 -8.16 -6.67
C PRO A 253 -36.45 -8.69 -5.37
N PRO A 254 -36.86 -8.20 -4.19
CA PRO A 254 -36.28 -8.63 -2.91
C PRO A 254 -36.32 -10.15 -2.68
N GLU A 255 -37.35 -10.84 -3.18
CA GLU A 255 -37.49 -12.30 -3.10
C GLU A 255 -36.47 -13.07 -3.96
N VAL A 256 -35.93 -12.43 -4.99
CA VAL A 256 -34.81 -12.96 -5.78
C VAL A 256 -33.51 -12.68 -5.05
N LEU A 257 -33.30 -11.45 -4.57
CA LEU A 257 -32.10 -11.07 -3.80
C LEU A 257 -31.93 -11.94 -2.53
N ALA A 258 -33.02 -12.28 -1.86
CA ALA A 258 -33.02 -13.15 -0.69
C ALA A 258 -32.38 -14.53 -0.97
N ARG A 259 -32.41 -15.02 -2.21
CA ARG A 259 -31.82 -16.30 -2.61
C ARG A 259 -30.29 -16.27 -2.60
N TYR A 260 -29.69 -15.09 -2.65
CA TYR A 260 -28.25 -14.84 -2.71
C TYR A 260 -27.63 -14.54 -1.34
N VAL A 261 -28.45 -14.31 -0.31
CA VAL A 261 -28.00 -14.14 1.08
C VAL A 261 -27.30 -15.41 1.55
N GLY A 262 -26.09 -15.29 2.06
CA GLY A 262 -25.32 -16.45 2.51
C GLY A 262 -23.85 -16.16 2.76
N VAL A 263 -23.11 -17.20 3.11
CA VAL A 263 -21.65 -17.15 3.25
C VAL A 263 -21.00 -18.00 2.19
N TYR A 264 -20.11 -17.41 1.40
CA TYR A 264 -19.43 -18.06 0.28
C TYR A 264 -17.94 -18.16 0.58
N THR A 265 -17.34 -19.34 0.51
CA THR A 265 -15.93 -19.56 0.87
C THR A 265 -15.11 -20.12 -0.30
N GLY A 266 -13.85 -19.74 -0.36
CA GLY A 266 -12.94 -20.09 -1.44
C GLY A 266 -11.50 -19.73 -1.14
N THR A 267 -10.64 -19.80 -2.15
CA THR A 267 -9.21 -19.51 -2.04
C THR A 267 -8.80 -18.43 -3.04
N TYR A 268 -8.10 -17.41 -2.55
CA TYR A 268 -7.54 -16.34 -3.37
C TYR A 268 -6.15 -15.98 -2.84
N GLY A 269 -5.17 -15.83 -3.74
CA GLY A 269 -3.77 -15.58 -3.37
C GLY A 269 -3.19 -16.62 -2.40
N GLY A 270 -3.62 -17.88 -2.50
CA GLY A 270 -3.20 -18.97 -1.60
C GLY A 270 -3.80 -18.92 -0.19
N LYS A 271 -4.67 -17.95 0.11
CA LYS A 271 -5.33 -17.79 1.41
C LYS A 271 -6.82 -18.10 1.33
N LYS A 272 -7.39 -18.63 2.42
CA LYS A 272 -8.84 -18.82 2.53
C LYS A 272 -9.53 -17.46 2.67
N ARG A 273 -10.61 -17.27 1.94
CA ARG A 273 -11.48 -16.09 2.01
C ARG A 273 -12.94 -16.48 2.06
N ALA A 274 -13.74 -15.62 2.69
CA ALA A 274 -15.18 -15.71 2.73
C ALA A 274 -15.83 -14.38 2.29
N TYR A 275 -16.98 -14.46 1.64
CA TYR A 275 -17.88 -13.35 1.38
C TYR A 275 -19.15 -13.61 2.17
N GLU A 276 -19.45 -12.74 3.13
CA GLU A 276 -20.74 -12.75 3.81
C GLU A 276 -21.66 -11.75 3.11
N VAL A 277 -22.80 -12.24 2.61
CA VAL A 277 -23.77 -11.47 1.83
C VAL A 277 -25.11 -11.46 2.55
N TRP A 278 -25.71 -10.28 2.72
CA TRP A 278 -27.02 -10.13 3.36
C TRP A 278 -27.85 -9.04 2.67
N LEU A 279 -29.16 -9.04 2.93
CA LEU A 279 -30.08 -8.04 2.43
C LEU A 279 -30.22 -6.91 3.46
N SER A 280 -30.05 -5.65 3.02
CA SER A 280 -30.26 -4.46 3.85
C SER A 280 -30.89 -3.37 3.00
N GLY A 281 -32.04 -2.83 3.44
CA GLY A 281 -32.72 -1.74 2.72
C GLY A 281 -33.15 -2.08 1.29
N GLY A 282 -33.42 -3.37 1.00
CA GLY A 282 -33.80 -3.82 -0.35
C GLY A 282 -32.61 -4.02 -1.31
N GLN A 283 -31.38 -3.92 -0.82
CA GLN A 283 -30.16 -4.12 -1.61
C GLN A 283 -29.29 -5.19 -0.95
N LEU A 284 -28.53 -5.94 -1.76
CA LEU A 284 -27.51 -6.83 -1.22
C LEU A 284 -26.33 -6.02 -0.70
N THR A 285 -25.80 -6.44 0.43
CA THR A 285 -24.60 -5.91 1.05
C THR A 285 -23.66 -7.08 1.27
N ALA A 286 -22.38 -6.87 0.98
CA ALA A 286 -21.35 -7.87 1.20
C ALA A 286 -20.22 -7.32 2.07
N LYS A 287 -19.57 -8.22 2.81
CA LYS A 287 -18.27 -7.98 3.42
C LYS A 287 -17.34 -9.16 3.11
N ILE A 288 -16.06 -8.87 2.96
CA ILE A 288 -15.02 -9.88 2.79
C ILE A 288 -14.43 -10.20 4.16
N VAL A 289 -14.28 -11.47 4.46
CA VAL A 289 -13.72 -11.98 5.71
C VAL A 289 -12.57 -12.93 5.39
N GLY A 290 -11.43 -12.75 6.04
CA GLY A 290 -10.25 -13.61 5.87
C GLY A 290 -8.94 -12.86 6.06
N GLU A 291 -7.83 -13.57 5.87
CA GLU A 291 -6.51 -12.94 5.93
C GLU A 291 -6.34 -11.94 4.76
N PRO A 292 -5.74 -10.75 5.01
CA PRO A 292 -5.34 -9.85 3.94
C PRO A 292 -4.47 -10.57 2.92
N VAL A 293 -4.70 -10.30 1.63
CA VAL A 293 -3.90 -10.89 0.55
C VAL A 293 -3.03 -9.80 -0.05
N GLU A 294 -1.71 -9.98 0.01
CA GLU A 294 -0.73 -9.09 -0.60
C GLU A 294 -0.93 -9.05 -2.13
N GLY A 295 -0.97 -7.85 -2.71
CA GLY A 295 -1.20 -7.65 -4.16
C GLY A 295 -2.62 -7.96 -4.67
N GLY A 296 -3.54 -8.44 -3.82
CA GLY A 296 -4.92 -8.67 -4.20
C GLY A 296 -5.71 -7.37 -4.24
N LEU A 297 -5.88 -6.76 -5.43
CA LEU A 297 -6.63 -5.50 -5.64
C LEU A 297 -6.58 -4.58 -4.42
N GLY A 298 -5.37 -4.24 -3.96
CA GLY A 298 -5.06 -3.64 -2.66
C GLY A 298 -5.65 -2.25 -2.38
N ALA A 299 -6.89 -1.98 -2.75
CA ALA A 299 -7.74 -1.03 -2.05
C ALA A 299 -8.06 -1.54 -0.66
N VAL A 300 -7.41 -0.93 0.31
CA VAL A 300 -7.83 -1.04 1.70
C VAL A 300 -9.29 -0.58 1.78
N GLY A 301 -10.14 -1.32 2.48
CA GLY A 301 -11.61 -1.12 2.49
C GLY A 301 -12.39 -2.21 1.76
N LEU A 302 -11.72 -3.07 0.99
CA LEU A 302 -12.28 -4.32 0.47
C LEU A 302 -12.20 -5.46 1.48
N ASP A 303 -11.10 -5.51 2.24
CA ASP A 303 -10.72 -6.66 3.05
C ASP A 303 -10.97 -6.49 4.56
N GLU A 304 -11.57 -5.38 5.00
CA GLU A 304 -11.59 -4.98 6.42
C GLU A 304 -12.97 -4.91 7.05
N ASP A 305 -13.76 -5.97 6.96
CA ASP A 305 -15.08 -6.15 7.61
C ASP A 305 -16.12 -5.05 7.31
N ALA A 306 -15.78 -4.06 6.48
CA ALA A 306 -16.64 -2.96 6.11
C ALA A 306 -17.68 -3.46 5.10
N ALA A 307 -18.91 -3.57 5.57
CA ALA A 307 -20.09 -3.84 4.76
C ALA A 307 -20.22 -2.81 3.63
N ARG A 308 -20.39 -3.29 2.38
CA ARG A 308 -20.63 -2.42 1.23
C ARG A 308 -21.79 -2.93 0.38
N PRO A 309 -22.62 -2.02 -0.16
CA PRO A 309 -23.71 -2.40 -1.04
C PRO A 309 -23.19 -2.97 -2.36
N LEU A 310 -23.90 -3.96 -2.88
CA LEU A 310 -23.74 -4.54 -4.21
C LEU A 310 -24.82 -3.96 -5.12
N VAL A 311 -24.41 -3.34 -6.22
CA VAL A 311 -25.30 -2.77 -7.23
C VAL A 311 -25.65 -3.85 -8.25
N ALA A 312 -26.94 -4.16 -8.42
CA ALA A 312 -27.37 -5.15 -9.40
C ALA A 312 -27.20 -4.61 -10.83
N LEU A 313 -26.45 -5.33 -11.68
CA LEU A 313 -26.33 -5.06 -13.11
C LEU A 313 -27.21 -6.00 -13.95
N SER A 314 -27.50 -7.18 -13.43
CA SER A 314 -28.48 -8.13 -13.95
C SER A 314 -29.18 -8.85 -12.78
N GLN A 315 -29.98 -9.88 -13.06
CA GLN A 315 -30.53 -10.70 -11.98
C GLN A 315 -29.45 -11.42 -11.15
N THR A 316 -28.34 -11.85 -11.77
CA THR A 316 -27.28 -12.64 -11.11
C THR A 316 -25.94 -11.93 -11.01
N VAL A 317 -25.75 -10.84 -11.76
CA VAL A 317 -24.50 -10.06 -11.81
C VAL A 317 -24.66 -8.77 -11.05
N PHE A 318 -23.70 -8.49 -10.18
CA PHE A 318 -23.62 -7.32 -9.35
C PHE A 318 -22.24 -6.69 -9.46
N GLU A 319 -22.18 -5.39 -9.25
CA GLU A 319 -20.95 -4.62 -9.15
C GLU A 319 -20.88 -4.00 -7.76
N GLY A 320 -19.72 -4.10 -7.14
CA GLY A 320 -19.46 -3.50 -5.84
C GLY A 320 -17.97 -3.54 -5.65
N LEU A 321 -17.38 -2.78 -4.73
CA LEU A 321 -16.01 -3.07 -4.31
C LEU A 321 -14.94 -3.02 -5.46
N GLY A 322 -15.22 -2.33 -6.58
CA GLY A 322 -14.35 -2.36 -7.78
C GLY A 322 -14.21 -3.77 -8.40
N LEU A 323 -15.17 -4.65 -8.11
CA LEU A 323 -15.20 -6.07 -8.44
C LEU A 323 -16.55 -6.43 -9.07
N GLY A 324 -16.52 -7.39 -10.00
CA GLY A 324 -17.72 -8.05 -10.50
C GLY A 324 -18.09 -9.25 -9.62
N TYR A 325 -19.36 -9.39 -9.28
CA TYR A 325 -19.92 -10.50 -8.52
C TYR A 325 -20.96 -11.21 -9.37
N GLU A 326 -20.79 -12.50 -9.63
CA GLU A 326 -21.77 -13.32 -10.34
C GLU A 326 -22.22 -14.47 -9.44
N PHE A 327 -23.51 -14.50 -9.12
CA PHE A 327 -24.12 -15.61 -8.39
C PHE A 327 -24.48 -16.74 -9.37
N ILE A 328 -23.88 -17.91 -9.16
CA ILE A 328 -24.26 -19.14 -9.86
C ILE A 328 -25.45 -19.74 -9.11
N VAL A 329 -26.53 -20.02 -9.83
CA VAL A 329 -27.79 -20.50 -9.26
C VAL A 329 -28.14 -21.90 -9.75
N ASP A 330 -28.85 -22.66 -8.93
CA ASP A 330 -29.43 -23.95 -9.29
C ASP A 330 -30.73 -23.82 -10.11
N ASP A 331 -31.37 -24.95 -10.40
CA ASP A 331 -32.64 -25.06 -11.14
C ASP A 331 -33.83 -24.38 -10.43
N LYS A 332 -33.70 -24.08 -9.13
CA LYS A 332 -34.68 -23.36 -8.33
C LYS A 332 -34.32 -21.87 -8.17
N GLY A 333 -33.21 -21.44 -8.77
CA GLY A 333 -32.69 -20.08 -8.68
C GLY A 333 -32.05 -19.76 -7.33
N MET A 334 -31.65 -20.77 -6.54
CA MET A 334 -30.89 -20.60 -5.31
C MET A 334 -29.40 -20.51 -5.61
N ALA A 335 -28.71 -19.51 -5.07
CA ALA A 335 -27.27 -19.40 -5.26
C ALA A 335 -26.54 -20.61 -4.67
N THR A 336 -25.70 -21.26 -5.46
CA THR A 336 -24.80 -22.34 -5.04
C THR A 336 -23.37 -21.84 -4.87
N ASP A 337 -22.97 -20.87 -5.69
CA ASP A 337 -21.64 -20.32 -5.71
C ASP A 337 -21.67 -18.82 -6.03
N LEU A 338 -20.59 -18.15 -5.66
CA LEU A 338 -20.28 -16.79 -6.03
C LEU A 338 -18.97 -16.79 -6.83
N VAL A 339 -18.99 -16.22 -8.02
CA VAL A 339 -17.79 -15.93 -8.80
C VAL A 339 -17.45 -14.46 -8.62
N VAL A 340 -16.23 -14.19 -8.15
CA VAL A 340 -15.71 -12.82 -8.01
C VAL A 340 -14.67 -12.58 -9.08
N THR A 341 -14.88 -11.54 -9.89
CA THR A 341 -14.01 -11.18 -11.00
C THR A 341 -12.90 -10.25 -10.52
N HIS A 342 -11.69 -10.79 -10.41
CA HIS A 342 -10.47 -10.02 -10.14
C HIS A 342 -9.74 -9.70 -11.45
N ILE A 343 -8.78 -8.78 -11.41
CA ILE A 343 -7.90 -8.49 -12.56
C ILE A 343 -7.10 -9.73 -13.01
N SER A 344 -6.79 -10.64 -12.09
CA SER A 344 -6.13 -11.92 -12.37
C SER A 344 -7.07 -13.01 -12.90
N GLY A 345 -8.37 -12.73 -13.01
CA GLY A 345 -9.40 -13.65 -13.50
C GLY A 345 -10.54 -13.89 -12.50
N PRO A 346 -11.52 -14.72 -12.88
CA PRO A 346 -12.64 -15.10 -12.02
C PRO A 346 -12.23 -16.15 -10.98
N TYR A 347 -12.65 -15.96 -9.73
CA TYR A 347 -12.43 -16.90 -8.62
C TYR A 347 -13.76 -17.36 -8.04
N LYS A 348 -13.90 -18.68 -7.85
CA LYS A 348 -15.13 -19.33 -7.40
C LYS A 348 -15.13 -19.52 -5.87
N TYR A 349 -16.26 -19.20 -5.24
CA TYR A 349 -16.51 -19.34 -3.81
C TYR A 349 -17.82 -20.12 -3.61
N SER A 350 -17.76 -21.26 -2.94
CA SER A 350 -18.94 -22.12 -2.74
C SER A 350 -19.74 -21.68 -1.52
N ARG A 351 -21.08 -21.68 -1.66
CA ARG A 351 -21.99 -21.34 -0.58
C ARG A 351 -21.91 -22.38 0.54
N GLN A 352 -21.81 -21.91 1.78
CA GLN A 352 -21.73 -22.75 2.97
C GLN A 352 -23.04 -22.77 3.75
N ARG A 353 -23.76 -21.65 3.75
CA ARG A 353 -25.07 -21.46 4.39
C ARG A 353 -25.79 -20.27 3.79
#